data_AF-A0A0N4YA36-F1
#
_entry.id   AF-A0A0N4YA36-F1
#
_cell.length_a   1.000
_cell.length_b   1.000
_cell.length_c   1.000
_cell.angle_alpha   90.00
_cell.angle_beta   90.00
_cell.angle_gamma   90.00
#
_symmetry.space_group_name_H-M   'P 1'
#
loop_
_entity.id
_entity.type
_entity.pdbx_description
1 polymer ?
#
loop_
_entity_poly.entity_id
_entity_poly.type
_entity_poly.pdbx_seq_one_letter_code
_entity_poly.pdbx_strand_id
1 'polypeptide(L)'
;MDKAPLKEVPEKIFDKERCITYMRGKFLGKGGFARCYELTNMATNEVFAGKIVSKTLLMKPYQREKMTQEVHIHRNLSHPHVVQLYSFFEDSDNVYITLELCPRRSLMELHKRRRSVTEPEARYFTHQVCLAVDYLHDKKVIHRDLKLGNLFLNGELQIKIGDFGLATTVDMEGERKKTLCGTPNYIAPEVLDKKGHSFEVDIWAIGCILYTLLFGRPPFETKSLKETYSRIKMNQYRVPSTAGQVVSHLIQSLLAADPAKRPTVKQVLAHEFFRCGYMPTRLPISCLTMAPKFNRHSEVGLGVAKVPEDGYLSELYEQISSLCNAKVQDRELRVEDEAPEAMPIFWISKWVDYSDKYGIGYQLCDNSVGVLFNDSSKLVLDEAGNELTYIEKSEVENYYGIDSFPPTLSKKVTLLKYFRAYMNEHLIKAGAHVVKKDGDDLARLPVLRYWFRTRSAIVLHLSNGTLQINFFEDHTKAIVCPLMGAITYIDEHRNFRVYKLSHLKSHGCTKELMSRLRYVKTMVERLIATNSSRPGSLSTVRVRFYFEKGKPWVFKYGPSSHHREQYHLIRKKET
;
A
#
# COMPACT_ATOMS: atom_id res chain seq x y z
N MET A 1 -17.56 -0.56 41.89
CA MET A 1 -18.16 -1.70 41.16
C MET A 1 -17.20 -2.09 40.08
N ASP A 2 -16.41 -3.14 40.32
CA ASP A 2 -15.53 -3.72 39.31
C ASP A 2 -16.39 -4.26 38.16
N LYS A 3 -16.10 -3.80 36.94
CA LYS A 3 -16.77 -4.31 35.74
C LYS A 3 -16.36 -5.77 35.57
N ALA A 4 -17.35 -6.67 35.54
CA ALA A 4 -17.14 -8.05 35.17
C ALA A 4 -16.35 -8.11 33.84
N PRO A 5 -15.32 -8.97 33.74
CA PRO A 5 -14.50 -9.05 32.54
C PRO A 5 -15.35 -9.41 31.32
N LEU A 6 -15.10 -8.75 30.19
CA LEU A 6 -15.78 -9.05 28.93
C LEU A 6 -15.47 -10.49 28.54
N LYS A 7 -16.50 -11.28 28.27
CA LYS A 7 -16.32 -12.62 27.71
C LYS A 7 -15.53 -12.55 26.40
N GLU A 8 -14.68 -13.56 26.20
CA GLU A 8 -13.95 -13.71 24.95
C GLU A 8 -14.90 -14.00 23.80
N VAL A 9 -14.52 -13.54 22.61
CA VAL A 9 -15.28 -13.84 21.40
C VAL A 9 -14.97 -15.28 20.99
N PRO A 10 -15.99 -16.13 20.76
CA PRO A 10 -15.77 -17.52 20.38
C PRO A 10 -14.96 -17.65 19.09
N GLU A 11 -14.21 -18.74 18.96
CA GLU A 11 -13.41 -19.04 17.77
C GLU A 11 -14.28 -19.48 16.58
N LYS A 12 -15.33 -20.26 16.85
CA LYS A 12 -16.36 -20.61 15.87
C LYS A 12 -17.64 -19.86 16.18
N ILE A 13 -18.15 -19.14 15.20
CA ILE A 13 -19.35 -18.31 15.31
C ILE A 13 -20.40 -18.90 14.37
N PHE A 14 -21.58 -19.23 14.90
CA PHE A 14 -22.65 -19.88 14.13
C PHE A 14 -23.82 -18.92 13.90
N ASP A 15 -24.09 -18.59 12.64
CA ASP A 15 -25.32 -17.91 12.21
C ASP A 15 -26.42 -18.97 12.06
N LYS A 16 -27.30 -19.06 13.05
CA LYS A 16 -28.42 -20.03 13.08
C LYS A 16 -29.42 -19.81 11.96
N GLU A 17 -29.66 -18.56 11.56
CA GLU A 17 -30.68 -18.23 10.56
C GLU A 17 -30.24 -18.67 9.16
N ARG A 18 -28.96 -18.48 8.84
CA ARG A 18 -28.39 -18.87 7.54
C ARG A 18 -27.76 -20.26 7.53
N CYS A 19 -27.63 -20.91 8.69
CA CYS A 19 -26.89 -22.15 8.86
C CYS A 19 -25.42 -22.04 8.40
N ILE A 20 -24.78 -20.89 8.65
CA ILE A 20 -23.38 -20.64 8.26
C ILE A 20 -22.50 -20.65 9.50
N THR A 21 -21.35 -21.33 9.41
CA THR A 21 -20.30 -21.26 10.45
C THR A 21 -19.15 -20.39 9.96
N TYR A 22 -18.81 -19.38 10.75
CA TYR A 22 -17.64 -18.53 10.55
C TYR A 22 -16.52 -18.90 11.51
N MET A 23 -15.29 -18.98 10.99
CA MET A 23 -14.08 -19.08 11.79
C MET A 23 -13.53 -17.68 12.07
N ARG A 24 -13.31 -17.35 13.34
CA ARG A 24 -12.72 -16.09 13.77
C ARG A 24 -11.22 -16.08 13.47
N GLY A 25 -10.82 -15.21 12.54
CA GLY A 25 -9.43 -14.97 12.19
C GLY A 25 -8.78 -13.85 12.99
N LYS A 26 -7.93 -13.09 12.30
CA LYS A 26 -7.10 -12.02 12.87
C LYS A 26 -7.93 -10.90 13.50
N PHE A 27 -7.45 -10.36 14.61
CA PHE A 27 -8.00 -9.13 15.18
C PHE A 27 -7.66 -7.91 14.29
N LEU A 28 -8.70 -7.18 13.87
CA LEU A 28 -8.58 -6.02 13.00
C LEU A 28 -8.51 -4.70 13.80
N GLY A 29 -9.19 -4.62 14.94
CA GLY A 29 -9.19 -3.43 15.78
C GLY A 29 -10.39 -3.34 16.72
N LYS A 30 -10.41 -2.27 17.53
CA LYS A 30 -11.52 -1.96 18.45
C LYS A 30 -12.08 -0.58 18.12
N GLY A 31 -13.40 -0.49 17.97
CA GLY A 31 -14.13 0.75 17.71
C GLY A 31 -15.31 0.89 18.67
N GLY A 32 -15.27 1.87 19.58
CA GLY A 32 -16.30 2.03 20.61
C GLY A 32 -16.50 0.75 21.44
N PHE A 33 -17.72 0.19 21.37
CA PHE A 33 -18.09 -1.06 22.05
C PHE A 33 -17.76 -2.32 21.24
N ALA A 34 -17.37 -2.18 19.97
CA ALA A 34 -17.15 -3.28 19.06
C ALA A 34 -15.69 -3.74 19.01
N ARG A 35 -15.51 -5.04 18.86
CA ARG A 35 -14.24 -5.69 18.49
C ARG A 35 -14.39 -6.23 17.06
N CYS A 36 -13.46 -5.89 16.18
CA CYS A 36 -13.49 -6.31 14.79
C CYS A 36 -12.47 -7.41 14.53
N TYR A 37 -12.89 -8.46 13.83
CA TYR A 37 -12.05 -9.60 13.45
C TYR A 37 -12.27 -9.94 11.97
N GLU A 38 -11.31 -10.60 11.34
CA GLU A 38 -11.58 -11.35 10.11
C GLU A 38 -12.51 -12.52 10.45
N LEU A 39 -13.51 -12.78 9.62
CA LEU A 39 -14.40 -13.93 9.72
C LEU A 39 -14.35 -14.71 8.41
N THR A 40 -13.95 -15.97 8.45
CA THR A 40 -13.90 -16.83 7.27
C THR A 40 -15.12 -17.75 7.27
N ASN A 41 -15.93 -17.70 6.22
CA ASN A 41 -17.02 -18.67 6.03
C ASN A 41 -16.40 -20.05 5.80
N MET A 42 -16.68 -21.02 6.69
CA MET A 42 -16.06 -22.34 6.62
C MET A 42 -16.52 -23.19 5.42
N ALA A 43 -17.65 -22.83 4.79
CA ALA A 43 -18.15 -23.53 3.60
C ALA A 43 -17.56 -22.97 2.30
N THR A 44 -17.41 -21.64 2.20
CA THR A 44 -17.00 -20.96 0.95
C THR A 44 -15.57 -20.45 0.96
N ASN A 45 -14.89 -20.46 2.11
CA ASN A 45 -13.59 -19.81 2.36
C ASN A 45 -13.56 -18.29 2.11
N GLU A 46 -14.71 -17.66 1.89
CA GLU A 46 -14.79 -16.20 1.77
C GLU A 46 -14.49 -15.51 3.10
N VAL A 47 -13.77 -14.39 3.04
CA VAL A 47 -13.30 -13.65 4.22
C VAL A 47 -14.02 -12.32 4.33
N PHE A 48 -14.54 -12.04 5.53
CA PHE A 48 -15.32 -10.86 5.87
C PHE A 48 -14.68 -10.10 7.04
N ALA A 49 -15.11 -8.84 7.24
CA ALA A 49 -14.87 -8.13 8.49
C ALA A 49 -16.07 -8.32 9.43
N GLY A 50 -15.87 -9.01 10.55
CA GLY A 50 -16.87 -9.18 11.59
C GLY A 50 -16.78 -8.12 12.67
N LYS A 51 -17.78 -7.25 12.78
CA LYS A 51 -17.95 -6.30 13.89
C LYS A 51 -18.77 -6.98 14.99
N ILE A 52 -18.14 -7.20 16.15
CA ILE A 52 -18.70 -8.02 17.24
C ILE A 52 -18.87 -7.15 18.48
N VAL A 53 -20.10 -7.10 19.00
CA VAL A 53 -20.46 -6.27 20.14
C VAL A 53 -21.05 -7.14 21.25
N SER A 54 -20.48 -7.05 22.44
CA SER A 54 -20.98 -7.80 23.61
C SER A 54 -22.34 -7.27 24.06
N LYS A 55 -23.33 -8.15 24.25
CA LYS A 55 -24.66 -7.79 24.78
C LYS A 55 -24.59 -7.17 26.18
N THR A 56 -23.56 -7.49 26.96
CA THR A 56 -23.30 -6.85 28.27
C THR A 56 -22.98 -5.35 28.16
N LEU A 57 -22.55 -4.87 26.99
CA LEU A 57 -22.33 -3.45 26.72
C LEU A 57 -23.58 -2.74 26.19
N LEU A 58 -24.66 -3.50 25.96
CA LEU A 58 -25.95 -3.06 25.42
C LEU A 58 -27.07 -3.20 26.47
N MET A 59 -26.75 -3.09 27.75
CA MET A 59 -27.73 -3.26 28.83
C MET A 59 -28.76 -2.12 28.86
N LYS A 60 -28.42 -0.93 28.36
CA LYS A 60 -29.33 0.22 28.32
C LYS A 60 -30.14 0.22 27.01
N PRO A 61 -31.47 0.45 27.05
CA PRO A 61 -32.34 0.45 25.86
C PRO A 61 -31.82 1.32 24.71
N TYR A 62 -31.41 2.56 25.01
CA TYR A 62 -30.82 3.50 24.04
C TYR A 62 -29.58 2.96 23.29
N GLN A 63 -28.77 2.10 23.93
CA GLN A 63 -27.60 1.51 23.27
C GLN A 63 -28.01 0.43 22.25
N ARG A 64 -29.08 -0.34 22.54
CA ARG A 64 -29.65 -1.32 21.61
C ARG A 64 -30.34 -0.65 20.42
N GLU A 65 -31.08 0.43 20.68
CA GLU A 65 -31.72 1.23 19.64
C GLU A 65 -30.70 1.78 18.64
N LYS A 66 -29.59 2.35 19.13
CA LYS A 66 -28.50 2.83 18.28
C LYS A 66 -27.92 1.74 17.37
N MET A 67 -27.69 0.55 17.92
CA MET A 67 -27.19 -0.58 17.14
C MET A 67 -28.22 -1.02 16.08
N THR A 68 -29.49 -1.12 16.47
CA THR A 68 -30.57 -1.52 15.56
C THR A 68 -30.71 -0.51 14.42
N GLN A 69 -30.60 0.79 14.74
CA GLN A 69 -30.61 1.87 13.76
C GLN A 69 -29.40 1.81 12.82
N GLU A 70 -28.20 1.56 13.33
CA GLU A 70 -27.00 1.38 12.50
C GLU A 70 -27.21 0.27 11.46
N VAL A 71 -27.68 -0.90 11.90
CA VAL A 71 -27.95 -2.05 11.03
C VAL A 71 -29.07 -1.74 10.04
N HIS A 72 -30.14 -1.09 10.48
CA HIS A 72 -31.27 -0.74 9.64
C HIS A 72 -30.88 0.23 8.51
N ILE A 73 -30.09 1.26 8.83
CA ILE A 73 -29.59 2.19 7.82
C ILE A 73 -28.66 1.44 6.87
N HIS A 74 -27.64 0.76 7.41
CA HIS A 74 -26.56 0.18 6.61
C HIS A 74 -27.02 -0.96 5.69
N ARG A 75 -27.97 -1.79 6.14
CA ARG A 75 -28.53 -2.89 5.34
C ARG A 75 -29.19 -2.43 4.03
N ASN A 76 -29.67 -1.19 3.98
CA ASN A 76 -30.33 -0.62 2.80
C ASN A 76 -29.37 0.16 1.88
N LEU A 77 -28.06 0.09 2.12
CA LEU A 77 -27.05 0.77 1.32
C LEU A 77 -26.29 -0.22 0.44
N SER A 78 -26.19 0.09 -0.85
CA SER A 78 -25.40 -0.66 -1.82
C SER A 78 -24.81 0.32 -2.83
N HIS A 79 -23.52 0.59 -2.71
CA HIS A 79 -22.80 1.54 -3.57
C HIS A 79 -21.31 1.16 -3.65
N PRO A 80 -20.63 1.32 -4.80
CA PRO A 80 -19.22 0.95 -4.95
C PRO A 80 -18.29 1.53 -3.88
N HIS A 81 -18.62 2.72 -3.37
CA HIS A 81 -17.83 3.44 -2.37
C HIS A 81 -18.42 3.41 -0.94
N VAL A 82 -19.31 2.47 -0.65
CA VAL A 82 -19.84 2.20 0.69
C VAL A 82 -19.50 0.75 1.05
N VAL A 83 -19.05 0.51 2.29
CA VAL A 83 -18.81 -0.85 2.81
C VAL A 83 -20.11 -1.64 2.71
N GLN A 84 -20.09 -2.83 2.11
CA GLN A 84 -21.29 -3.68 2.08
C GLN A 84 -21.55 -4.31 3.45
N LEU A 85 -22.82 -4.34 3.88
CA LEU A 85 -23.31 -5.17 4.98
C LEU A 85 -23.89 -6.46 4.39
N TYR A 86 -23.37 -7.61 4.81
CA TYR A 86 -23.80 -8.93 4.31
C TYR A 86 -24.81 -9.60 5.24
N SER A 87 -24.51 -9.63 6.54
CA SER A 87 -25.37 -10.24 7.53
C SER A 87 -25.32 -9.56 8.90
N PHE A 88 -26.38 -9.79 9.66
CA PHE A 88 -26.55 -9.39 11.05
C PHE A 88 -27.22 -10.54 11.77
N PHE A 89 -26.67 -10.97 12.92
CA PHE A 89 -27.21 -12.04 13.75
C PHE A 89 -26.67 -11.94 15.18
N GLU A 90 -27.18 -12.74 16.10
CA GLU A 90 -26.78 -12.72 17.50
C GLU A 90 -26.80 -14.10 18.16
N ASP A 91 -26.02 -14.28 19.22
CA ASP A 91 -26.05 -15.44 20.11
C ASP A 91 -26.44 -15.03 21.54
N SER A 92 -26.20 -15.87 22.55
CA SER A 92 -26.50 -15.54 23.95
C SER A 92 -25.72 -14.34 24.49
N ASP A 93 -24.54 -14.05 23.93
CA ASP A 93 -23.55 -13.16 24.53
C ASP A 93 -23.19 -11.97 23.65
N ASN A 94 -23.31 -12.07 22.34
CA ASN A 94 -22.81 -11.11 21.36
C ASN A 94 -23.80 -10.87 20.22
N VAL A 95 -23.62 -9.71 19.59
CA VAL A 95 -24.21 -9.33 18.31
C VAL A 95 -23.09 -9.27 17.27
N TYR A 96 -23.37 -9.81 16.09
CA TYR A 96 -22.44 -9.96 14.97
C TYR A 96 -22.95 -9.22 13.75
N ILE A 97 -22.08 -8.41 13.14
CA ILE A 97 -22.33 -7.75 11.86
C ILE A 97 -21.21 -8.17 10.91
N THR A 98 -21.55 -8.83 9.80
CA THR A 98 -20.58 -9.19 8.77
C THR A 98 -20.56 -8.13 7.67
N LEU A 99 -19.36 -7.62 7.40
CA LEU A 99 -19.11 -6.48 6.53
C LEU A 99 -18.06 -6.84 5.47
N GLU A 100 -18.02 -6.06 4.40
CA GLU A 100 -16.94 -6.09 3.41
C GLU A 100 -15.56 -5.90 4.07
N LEU A 101 -14.65 -6.83 3.80
CA LEU A 101 -13.27 -6.72 4.25
C LEU A 101 -12.51 -5.74 3.36
N CYS A 102 -11.98 -4.68 3.96
CA CYS A 102 -11.10 -3.73 3.29
C CYS A 102 -9.63 -4.00 3.69
N PRO A 103 -8.86 -4.77 2.89
CA PRO A 103 -7.55 -5.28 3.30
C PRO A 103 -6.48 -4.20 3.44
N ARG A 104 -6.68 -3.01 2.86
CA ARG A 104 -5.73 -1.89 2.92
C ARG A 104 -6.05 -0.91 4.05
N ARG A 105 -6.86 -1.35 5.04
CA ARG A 105 -7.26 -0.60 6.24
C ARG A 105 -7.97 0.70 5.87
N SER A 106 -7.62 1.84 6.48
CA SER A 106 -8.26 3.13 6.23
C SER A 106 -7.28 4.21 5.77
N LEU A 107 -7.80 5.32 5.27
CA LEU A 107 -7.00 6.51 4.97
C LEU A 107 -6.24 7.03 6.21
N MET A 108 -6.66 6.69 7.43
CA MET A 108 -5.90 7.01 8.64
C MET A 108 -4.52 6.35 8.63
N GLU A 109 -4.41 5.10 8.18
CA GLU A 109 -3.12 4.41 8.11
C GLU A 109 -2.23 4.98 7.00
N LEU A 110 -2.83 5.34 5.85
CA LEU A 110 -2.14 6.08 4.79
C LEU A 110 -1.58 7.40 5.34
N HIS A 111 -2.42 8.19 6.01
CA HIS A 111 -2.05 9.49 6.58
C HIS A 111 -0.96 9.37 7.66
N LYS A 112 -1.03 8.37 8.55
CA LYS A 112 0.04 8.12 9.53
C LYS A 112 1.39 7.84 8.88
N ARG A 113 1.40 7.15 7.73
CA ARG A 113 2.61 6.78 6.99
C ARG A 113 3.14 7.94 6.12
N ARG A 114 2.25 8.56 5.33
CA ARG A 114 2.60 9.55 4.30
C ARG A 114 2.56 11.01 4.78
N ARG A 115 1.85 11.29 5.89
CA ARG A 115 1.45 12.62 6.36
C ARG A 115 0.54 13.33 5.36
N SER A 116 1.08 13.81 4.26
CA SER A 116 0.33 14.41 3.14
C SER A 116 0.38 13.52 1.90
N VAL A 117 -0.64 13.64 1.07
CA VAL A 117 -0.69 13.05 -0.27
C VAL A 117 -0.63 14.15 -1.31
N THR A 118 -0.24 13.79 -2.52
CA THR A 118 -0.22 14.71 -3.66
C THR A 118 -1.63 15.19 -4.03
N GLU A 119 -1.73 16.28 -4.77
CA GLU A 119 -3.04 16.81 -5.18
C GLU A 119 -3.86 15.81 -6.01
N PRO A 120 -3.30 15.05 -6.99
CA PRO A 120 -4.05 14.03 -7.70
C PRO A 120 -4.49 12.85 -6.84
N GLU A 121 -3.69 12.43 -5.84
CA GLU A 121 -4.12 11.43 -4.85
C GLU A 121 -5.30 11.97 -4.01
N ALA A 122 -5.20 13.21 -3.52
CA ALA A 122 -6.27 13.85 -2.74
C ALA A 122 -7.56 13.97 -3.56
N ARG A 123 -7.45 14.33 -4.83
CA ARG A 123 -8.57 14.36 -5.79
C ARG A 123 -9.19 12.98 -5.99
N TYR A 124 -8.39 11.96 -6.25
CA TYR A 124 -8.84 10.58 -6.43
C TYR A 124 -9.64 10.06 -5.23
N PHE A 125 -9.12 10.25 -4.01
CA PHE A 125 -9.83 9.80 -2.81
C PHE A 125 -11.07 10.64 -2.52
N THR A 126 -10.95 11.97 -2.55
CA THR A 126 -12.06 12.87 -2.18
C THR A 126 -13.21 12.79 -3.19
N HIS A 127 -12.92 12.57 -4.47
CA HIS A 127 -13.94 12.35 -5.49
C HIS A 127 -14.82 11.14 -5.16
N GLN A 128 -14.21 10.01 -4.79
CA GLN A 128 -14.94 8.80 -4.40
C GLN A 128 -15.74 8.98 -3.11
N VAL A 129 -15.22 9.75 -2.15
CA VAL A 129 -15.98 10.16 -0.94
C VAL A 129 -17.21 10.97 -1.34
N CYS A 130 -17.06 11.95 -2.25
CA CYS A 130 -18.17 12.75 -2.73
C CYS A 130 -19.22 11.90 -3.47
N LEU A 131 -18.82 10.94 -4.32
CA LEU A 131 -19.75 10.02 -4.98
C LEU A 131 -20.56 9.19 -3.96
N ALA A 132 -19.90 8.67 -2.93
CA ALA A 132 -20.58 7.93 -1.86
C ALA A 132 -21.56 8.83 -1.09
N VAL A 133 -21.14 10.05 -0.74
CA VAL A 133 -21.97 11.00 0.01
C VAL A 133 -23.16 11.48 -0.81
N ASP A 134 -23.00 11.66 -2.12
CA ASP A 134 -24.10 11.93 -3.04
C ASP A 134 -25.16 10.84 -3.00
N TYR A 135 -24.73 9.58 -3.10
CA TYR A 135 -25.61 8.41 -2.93
C TYR A 135 -26.31 8.39 -1.56
N LEU A 136 -25.60 8.66 -0.46
CA LEU A 136 -26.18 8.69 0.87
C LEU A 136 -27.23 9.81 1.02
N HIS A 137 -26.92 11.00 0.52
CA HIS A 137 -27.80 12.18 0.60
C HIS A 137 -29.05 11.99 -0.27
N ASP A 138 -28.93 11.37 -1.45
CA ASP A 138 -30.08 10.98 -2.28
C ASP A 138 -30.97 9.94 -1.58
N LYS A 139 -30.38 9.06 -0.75
CA LYS A 139 -31.10 8.13 0.14
C LYS A 139 -31.57 8.77 1.47
N LYS A 140 -31.42 10.09 1.61
CA LYS A 140 -31.77 10.86 2.83
C LYS A 140 -31.02 10.40 4.09
N VAL A 141 -29.82 9.85 3.93
CA VAL A 141 -28.93 9.43 5.01
C VAL A 141 -27.84 10.47 5.23
N ILE A 142 -27.65 10.90 6.47
CA ILE A 142 -26.52 11.73 6.90
C ILE A 142 -25.56 10.86 7.70
N HIS A 143 -24.27 10.85 7.34
CA HIS A 143 -23.28 9.99 7.98
C HIS A 143 -22.84 10.52 9.36
N ARG A 144 -22.58 11.83 9.47
CA ARG A 144 -22.22 12.58 10.71
C ARG A 144 -20.90 12.22 11.40
N ASP A 145 -20.19 11.18 10.96
CA ASP A 145 -18.86 10.84 11.45
C ASP A 145 -17.86 10.48 10.34
N LEU A 146 -17.90 11.24 9.24
CA LEU A 146 -16.89 11.11 8.18
C LEU A 146 -15.53 11.57 8.71
N LYS A 147 -14.54 10.70 8.60
CA LYS A 147 -13.15 10.92 9.03
C LYS A 147 -12.24 9.90 8.36
N LEU A 148 -10.93 10.17 8.33
CA LEU A 148 -9.96 9.27 7.70
C LEU A 148 -10.03 7.81 8.20
N GLY A 149 -10.40 7.60 9.48
CA GLY A 149 -10.54 6.26 10.07
C GLY A 149 -11.78 5.48 9.64
N ASN A 150 -12.78 6.14 9.06
CA ASN A 150 -14.03 5.55 8.57
C ASN A 150 -14.06 5.47 7.02
N LEU A 151 -12.97 5.87 6.37
CA LEU A 151 -12.76 5.77 4.92
C LEU A 151 -11.80 4.63 4.65
N PHE A 152 -12.35 3.43 4.45
CA PHE A 152 -11.60 2.21 4.23
C PHE A 152 -11.10 2.07 2.79
N LEU A 153 -10.07 1.25 2.59
CA LEU A 153 -9.44 1.00 1.30
C LEU A 153 -9.51 -0.49 0.94
N ASN A 154 -10.09 -0.79 -0.23
CA ASN A 154 -10.10 -2.15 -0.78
C ASN A 154 -8.73 -2.53 -1.40
N GLY A 155 -8.65 -3.69 -2.07
CA GLY A 155 -7.43 -4.20 -2.70
C GLY A 155 -6.79 -3.23 -3.70
N GLU A 156 -7.62 -2.44 -4.37
CA GLU A 156 -7.31 -1.52 -5.47
C GLU A 156 -7.19 -0.05 -5.01
N LEU A 157 -7.11 0.19 -3.70
CA LEU A 157 -7.08 1.54 -3.09
C LEU A 157 -8.32 2.39 -3.39
N GLN A 158 -9.48 1.79 -3.62
CA GLN A 158 -10.75 2.51 -3.73
C GLN A 158 -11.37 2.73 -2.35
N ILE A 159 -12.04 3.86 -2.19
CA ILE A 159 -12.69 4.26 -0.95
C ILE A 159 -13.93 3.40 -0.70
N LYS A 160 -14.10 3.00 0.55
CA LYS A 160 -15.30 2.38 1.12
C LYS A 160 -15.67 3.09 2.41
N ILE A 161 -16.74 3.89 2.41
CA ILE A 161 -17.27 4.54 3.61
C ILE A 161 -17.90 3.49 4.52
N GLY A 162 -17.50 3.44 5.78
CA GLY A 162 -18.09 2.55 6.78
C GLY A 162 -18.34 3.25 8.11
N ASP A 163 -18.81 2.47 9.09
CA ASP A 163 -19.18 2.90 10.44
C ASP A 163 -20.36 3.88 10.50
N PHE A 164 -21.56 3.35 10.23
CA PHE A 164 -22.83 4.07 10.27
C PHE A 164 -23.41 4.22 11.69
N GLY A 165 -22.61 3.98 12.74
CA GLY A 165 -23.08 4.00 14.14
C GLY A 165 -23.56 5.37 14.65
N LEU A 166 -23.22 6.45 13.92
CA LEU A 166 -23.73 7.80 14.15
C LEU A 166 -24.62 8.30 13.00
N ALA A 167 -24.89 7.49 11.99
CA ALA A 167 -25.72 7.90 10.87
C ALA A 167 -27.19 8.11 11.29
N THR A 168 -27.96 8.83 10.48
CA THR A 168 -29.40 9.04 10.69
C THR A 168 -30.10 9.29 9.37
N THR A 169 -31.40 8.97 9.31
CA THR A 169 -32.28 9.36 8.21
C THR A 169 -32.88 10.75 8.48
N VAL A 170 -33.16 11.46 7.40
CA VAL A 170 -33.97 12.69 7.37
C VAL A 170 -35.36 12.29 6.90
N ASP A 171 -36.34 12.33 7.81
CA ASP A 171 -37.68 11.78 7.55
C ASP A 171 -38.62 12.85 6.95
N MET A 172 -38.37 14.12 7.26
CA MET A 172 -39.11 15.28 6.72
C MET A 172 -38.16 16.27 6.07
N GLU A 173 -38.58 16.89 4.96
CA GLU A 173 -37.80 17.96 4.35
C GLU A 173 -37.60 19.13 5.32
N GLY A 174 -36.35 19.59 5.45
CA GLY A 174 -35.97 20.64 6.39
C GLY A 174 -35.73 20.17 7.83
N GLU A 175 -35.80 18.87 8.13
CA GLU A 175 -35.53 18.35 9.47
C GLU A 175 -34.09 18.69 9.93
N ARG A 176 -33.97 19.17 11.18
CA ARG A 176 -32.70 19.53 11.82
C ARG A 176 -32.48 18.68 13.07
N LYS A 177 -31.47 17.81 13.05
CA LYS A 177 -31.11 16.95 14.19
C LYS A 177 -30.38 17.77 15.26
N LYS A 178 -30.71 17.58 16.54
CA LYS A 178 -30.14 18.36 17.68
C LYS A 178 -29.05 17.64 18.48
N THR A 179 -28.73 16.39 18.14
CA THR A 179 -27.78 15.55 18.86
C THR A 179 -26.33 16.04 18.68
N LEU A 180 -25.57 16.19 19.76
CA LEU A 180 -24.12 16.43 19.68
C LEU A 180 -23.40 15.10 19.41
N CYS A 181 -22.87 14.90 18.21
CA CYS A 181 -22.13 13.71 17.81
C CYS A 181 -21.05 14.02 16.77
N GLY A 182 -20.15 13.06 16.54
CA GLY A 182 -19.03 13.17 15.61
C GLY A 182 -17.67 13.27 16.30
N THR A 183 -16.61 13.11 15.52
CA THR A 183 -15.22 13.15 16.00
C THR A 183 -14.72 14.60 16.09
N PRO A 184 -14.02 15.01 17.18
CA PRO A 184 -13.68 16.42 17.44
C PRO A 184 -12.99 17.19 16.31
N ASN A 185 -12.11 16.54 15.54
CA ASN A 185 -11.36 17.19 14.45
C ASN A 185 -12.18 17.42 13.17
N TYR A 186 -13.38 16.85 13.07
CA TYR A 186 -14.23 16.87 11.87
C TYR A 186 -15.65 17.37 12.17
N ILE A 187 -15.94 17.74 13.42
CA ILE A 187 -17.27 18.19 13.83
C ILE A 187 -17.55 19.59 13.31
N ALA A 188 -18.75 19.79 12.75
CA ALA A 188 -19.18 21.07 12.20
C ALA A 188 -19.62 22.05 13.31
N PRO A 189 -19.47 23.38 13.13
CA PRO A 189 -19.76 24.38 14.15
C PRO A 189 -21.22 24.36 14.64
N GLU A 190 -22.19 24.13 13.75
CA GLU A 190 -23.61 24.06 14.06
C GLU A 190 -23.98 22.88 14.98
N VAL A 191 -23.20 21.80 14.96
CA VAL A 191 -23.36 20.65 15.87
C VAL A 191 -22.90 21.03 17.27
N LEU A 192 -21.81 21.80 17.40
CA LEU A 192 -21.30 22.30 18.69
C LEU A 192 -22.23 23.36 19.32
N ASP A 193 -22.93 24.12 18.51
CA ASP A 193 -23.89 25.14 18.95
C ASP A 193 -25.28 24.57 19.25
N LYS A 194 -25.54 23.29 18.95
CA LYS A 194 -26.84 22.62 19.09
C LYS A 194 -27.99 23.36 18.36
N LYS A 195 -27.67 24.13 17.32
CA LYS A 195 -28.64 24.88 16.49
C LYS A 195 -29.48 23.99 15.57
N GLY A 196 -29.18 22.70 15.54
CA GLY A 196 -29.75 21.76 14.59
C GLY A 196 -28.84 21.61 13.36
N HIS A 197 -28.72 20.38 12.84
CA HIS A 197 -27.85 20.07 11.71
C HIS A 197 -28.51 19.10 10.71
N SER A 198 -28.09 19.15 9.44
CA SER A 198 -28.56 18.26 8.38
C SER A 198 -27.38 17.82 7.49
N PHE A 199 -27.59 17.58 6.20
CA PHE A 199 -26.60 17.10 5.22
C PHE A 199 -25.29 17.90 5.17
N GLU A 200 -25.32 19.19 5.54
CA GLU A 200 -24.18 20.11 5.43
C GLU A 200 -23.01 19.75 6.37
N VAL A 201 -23.25 18.91 7.39
CA VAL A 201 -22.19 18.42 8.29
C VAL A 201 -21.22 17.47 7.60
N ASP A 202 -21.72 16.67 6.64
CA ASP A 202 -20.88 15.76 5.87
C ASP A 202 -20.00 16.56 4.89
N ILE A 203 -20.53 17.66 4.34
CA ILE A 203 -19.77 18.59 3.48
C ILE A 203 -18.61 19.25 4.25
N TRP A 204 -18.87 19.69 5.48
CA TRP A 204 -17.82 20.18 6.37
C TRP A 204 -16.74 19.13 6.63
N ALA A 205 -17.15 17.90 6.95
CA ALA A 205 -16.23 16.81 7.19
C ALA A 205 -15.37 16.47 5.96
N ILE A 206 -15.95 16.50 4.74
CA ILE A 206 -15.20 16.38 3.48
C ILE A 206 -14.14 17.50 3.37
N GLY A 207 -14.48 18.74 3.73
CA GLY A 207 -13.52 19.85 3.78
C GLY A 207 -12.36 19.58 4.73
N CYS A 208 -12.64 19.07 5.94
CA CYS A 208 -11.61 18.68 6.89
C CYS A 208 -10.74 17.52 6.38
N ILE A 209 -11.34 16.52 5.72
CA ILE A 209 -10.62 15.39 5.10
C ILE A 209 -9.69 15.89 4.00
N LEU A 210 -10.18 16.68 3.06
CA LEU A 210 -9.38 17.24 1.95
C LEU A 210 -8.22 18.08 2.47
N TYR A 211 -8.46 18.96 3.43
CA TYR A 211 -7.42 19.74 4.11
C TYR A 211 -6.36 18.83 4.73
N THR A 212 -6.78 17.78 5.43
CA THR A 212 -5.86 16.86 6.12
C THR A 212 -5.02 16.06 5.15
N LEU A 213 -5.61 15.61 4.03
CA LEU A 213 -4.91 14.88 2.97
C LEU A 213 -3.83 15.76 2.32
N LEU A 214 -4.14 17.01 2.01
CA LEU A 214 -3.22 17.92 1.33
C LEU A 214 -2.12 18.48 2.26
N PHE A 215 -2.47 18.85 3.49
CA PHE A 215 -1.55 19.58 4.39
C PHE A 215 -1.00 18.75 5.55
N GLY A 216 -1.39 17.48 5.63
CA GLY A 216 -0.85 16.52 6.59
C GLY A 216 -1.22 16.77 8.06
N ARG A 217 -2.20 17.63 8.33
CA ARG A 217 -2.77 17.87 9.66
C ARG A 217 -4.22 18.35 9.56
N PRO A 218 -5.09 18.10 10.57
CA PRO A 218 -6.44 18.63 10.57
C PRO A 218 -6.47 20.16 10.68
N PRO A 219 -7.48 20.84 10.09
CA PRO A 219 -7.50 22.31 10.01
C PRO A 219 -7.60 23.02 11.36
N PHE A 220 -8.27 22.41 12.34
CA PHE A 220 -8.54 23.01 13.64
C PHE A 220 -7.78 22.36 14.80
N GLU A 221 -6.84 21.45 14.51
CA GLU A 221 -6.14 20.68 15.55
C GLU A 221 -5.36 21.58 16.51
N THR A 222 -5.49 21.29 17.80
CA THR A 222 -4.78 21.94 18.90
C THR A 222 -4.39 20.92 19.97
N LYS A 223 -3.67 21.36 21.01
CA LYS A 223 -3.30 20.50 22.14
C LYS A 223 -4.48 20.18 23.07
N SER A 224 -5.59 20.92 22.97
CA SER A 224 -6.75 20.78 23.86
C SER A 224 -8.06 20.78 23.08
N LEU A 225 -8.91 19.79 23.34
CA LEU A 225 -10.25 19.69 22.72
C LEU A 225 -11.08 20.97 22.90
N LYS A 226 -10.96 21.66 24.05
CA LYS A 226 -11.66 22.92 24.29
C LYS A 226 -11.20 24.01 23.32
N GLU A 227 -9.90 24.09 23.05
CA GLU A 227 -9.34 25.04 22.09
C GLU A 227 -9.69 24.66 20.65
N THR A 228 -9.71 23.36 20.32
CA THR A 228 -10.17 22.85 19.02
C THR A 228 -11.60 23.30 18.76
N TYR A 229 -12.52 23.10 19.71
CA TYR A 229 -13.90 23.56 19.60
C TYR A 229 -14.01 25.08 19.50
N SER A 230 -13.17 25.83 20.22
CA SER A 230 -13.12 27.29 20.11
C SER A 230 -12.73 27.72 18.69
N ARG A 231 -11.70 27.09 18.09
CA ARG A 231 -11.28 27.39 16.72
C ARG A 231 -12.35 27.06 15.70
N ILE A 232 -13.04 25.94 15.86
CA ILE A 232 -14.16 25.56 14.97
C ILE A 232 -15.27 26.62 15.04
N LYS A 233 -15.70 27.02 16.24
CA LYS A 233 -16.74 28.05 16.42
C LYS A 233 -16.36 29.41 15.85
N MET A 234 -15.09 29.79 15.97
CA MET A 234 -14.56 31.05 15.43
C MET A 234 -14.14 30.93 13.95
N ASN A 235 -14.30 29.76 13.33
CA ASN A 235 -13.81 29.40 12.00
C ASN A 235 -12.32 29.75 11.76
N GLN A 236 -11.48 29.50 12.76
CA GLN A 236 -10.07 29.86 12.76
C GLN A 236 -9.19 28.70 12.26
N TYR A 237 -8.87 28.74 10.98
CA TYR A 237 -7.84 27.90 10.34
C TYR A 237 -7.11 28.72 9.28
N ARG A 238 -5.99 28.19 8.75
CA ARG A 238 -5.23 28.84 7.67
C ARG A 238 -4.94 27.85 6.57
N VAL A 239 -5.22 28.24 5.33
CA VAL A 239 -4.73 27.53 4.15
C VAL A 239 -3.32 28.07 3.85
N PRO A 240 -2.29 27.20 3.73
CA PRO A 240 -0.95 27.64 3.36
C PRO A 240 -0.95 28.42 2.05
N SER A 241 -0.12 29.47 1.93
CA SER A 241 0.00 30.28 0.71
C SER A 241 0.54 29.49 -0.50
N THR A 242 1.16 28.34 -0.24
CA THR A 242 1.58 27.38 -1.27
C THR A 242 0.42 26.63 -1.91
N ALA A 243 -0.79 26.69 -1.33
CA ALA A 243 -1.96 26.10 -1.94
C ALA A 243 -2.42 26.97 -3.11
N GLY A 244 -2.62 26.36 -4.28
CA GLY A 244 -3.18 27.05 -5.45
C GLY A 244 -4.55 27.67 -5.15
N GLN A 245 -4.93 28.66 -5.96
CA GLN A 245 -6.20 29.39 -5.79
C GLN A 245 -7.42 28.46 -5.82
N VAL A 246 -7.42 27.46 -6.71
CA VAL A 246 -8.51 26.48 -6.86
C VAL A 246 -8.71 25.66 -5.58
N VAL A 247 -7.61 25.16 -4.99
CA VAL A 247 -7.63 24.38 -3.74
C VAL A 247 -8.10 25.26 -2.58
N SER A 248 -7.56 26.47 -2.48
CA SER A 248 -7.91 27.42 -1.42
C SER A 248 -9.39 27.77 -1.46
N HIS A 249 -9.93 28.06 -2.65
CA HIS A 249 -11.34 28.35 -2.85
C HIS A 249 -12.24 27.18 -2.45
N LEU A 250 -11.92 25.96 -2.89
CA LEU A 250 -12.68 24.77 -2.54
C LEU A 250 -12.73 24.56 -1.02
N ILE A 251 -11.57 24.56 -0.36
CA ILE A 251 -11.48 24.36 1.10
C ILE A 251 -12.27 25.43 1.85
N GLN A 252 -12.18 26.69 1.43
CA GLN A 252 -12.93 27.78 2.04
C GLN A 252 -14.44 27.63 1.88
N SER A 253 -14.91 27.15 0.72
CA SER A 253 -16.33 26.89 0.49
C SER A 253 -16.88 25.72 1.34
N LEU A 254 -16.09 24.64 1.50
CA LEU A 254 -16.47 23.47 2.29
C LEU A 254 -16.45 23.78 3.80
N LEU A 255 -15.50 24.59 4.25
CA LEU A 255 -15.31 25.00 5.65
C LEU A 255 -15.93 26.37 5.95
N ALA A 256 -17.04 26.71 5.29
CA ALA A 256 -17.84 27.87 5.65
C ALA A 256 -18.54 27.65 7.01
N ALA A 257 -18.44 28.63 7.91
CA ALA A 257 -19.05 28.54 9.24
C ALA A 257 -20.59 28.43 9.16
N ASP A 258 -21.19 29.16 8.24
CA ASP A 258 -22.62 29.10 7.92
C ASP A 258 -22.91 27.88 7.03
N PRO A 259 -23.70 26.89 7.50
CA PRO A 259 -24.03 25.70 6.73
C PRO A 259 -24.70 26.01 5.39
N ALA A 260 -25.49 27.08 5.30
CA ALA A 260 -26.21 27.45 4.09
C ALA A 260 -25.28 27.99 2.98
N LYS A 261 -24.06 28.39 3.33
CA LYS A 261 -23.03 28.83 2.37
C LYS A 261 -22.19 27.68 1.83
N ARG A 262 -22.32 26.48 2.41
CA ARG A 262 -21.60 25.30 1.92
C ARG A 262 -22.28 24.77 0.65
N PRO A 263 -21.53 24.33 -0.35
CA PRO A 263 -22.09 23.70 -1.54
C PRO A 263 -22.74 22.35 -1.21
N THR A 264 -23.73 21.95 -2.00
CA THR A 264 -24.17 20.54 -2.05
C THR A 264 -23.07 19.66 -2.62
N VAL A 265 -23.09 18.35 -2.31
CA VAL A 265 -22.08 17.42 -2.82
C VAL A 265 -22.04 17.35 -4.36
N LYS A 266 -23.18 17.51 -5.05
CA LYS A 266 -23.24 17.63 -6.52
C LYS A 266 -22.48 18.86 -7.03
N GLN A 267 -22.60 20.00 -6.34
CA GLN A 267 -21.81 21.20 -6.65
C GLN A 267 -20.32 21.02 -6.34
N VAL A 268 -19.97 20.25 -5.29
CA VAL A 268 -18.57 19.90 -4.99
C VAL A 268 -17.96 19.09 -6.13
N LEU A 269 -18.66 18.06 -6.61
CA LEU A 269 -18.20 17.25 -7.76
C LEU A 269 -18.05 18.07 -9.05
N ALA A 270 -18.85 19.12 -9.21
CA ALA A 270 -18.76 20.04 -10.34
C ALA A 270 -17.65 21.11 -10.21
N HIS A 271 -16.97 21.20 -9.06
CA HIS A 271 -15.95 22.21 -8.81
C HIS A 271 -14.71 22.01 -9.71
N GLU A 272 -14.06 23.12 -10.08
CA GLU A 272 -12.86 23.15 -10.95
C GLU A 272 -11.76 22.19 -10.47
N PHE A 273 -11.60 22.07 -9.16
CA PHE A 273 -10.67 21.12 -8.53
C PHE A 273 -10.82 19.70 -9.09
N PHE A 274 -12.03 19.20 -9.29
CA PHE A 274 -12.28 17.85 -9.82
C PHE A 274 -12.36 17.82 -11.35
N ARG A 275 -12.90 18.87 -11.98
CA ARG A 275 -13.15 18.89 -13.44
C ARG A 275 -11.90 19.19 -14.27
N CYS A 276 -11.00 20.02 -13.78
CA CYS A 276 -9.86 20.55 -14.55
C CYS A 276 -8.52 19.95 -14.11
N GLY A 277 -8.41 19.50 -12.87
CA GLY A 277 -7.19 18.88 -12.35
C GLY A 277 -7.03 17.42 -12.79
N TYR A 278 -5.79 16.97 -12.97
CA TYR A 278 -5.51 15.58 -13.29
C TYR A 278 -6.00 14.65 -12.17
N MET A 279 -6.84 13.69 -12.51
CA MET A 279 -7.32 12.64 -11.60
C MET A 279 -6.91 11.28 -12.16
N PRO A 280 -6.08 10.50 -11.45
CA PRO A 280 -5.76 9.15 -11.88
C PRO A 280 -7.01 8.28 -11.86
N THR A 281 -7.14 7.34 -12.79
CA THR A 281 -8.24 6.36 -12.79
C THR A 281 -8.03 5.26 -11.74
N ARG A 282 -6.78 5.02 -11.36
CA ARG A 282 -6.35 4.05 -10.35
C ARG A 282 -5.05 4.50 -9.70
N LEU A 283 -4.83 4.13 -8.44
CA LEU A 283 -3.56 4.34 -7.75
C LEU A 283 -2.83 3.00 -7.55
N PRO A 284 -1.50 2.95 -7.76
CA PRO A 284 -0.71 1.77 -7.45
C PRO A 284 -0.61 1.56 -5.94
N ILE A 285 -0.48 0.31 -5.49
CA ILE A 285 -0.44 -0.01 -4.04
C ILE A 285 0.76 0.65 -3.35
N SER A 286 1.84 0.96 -4.08
CA SER A 286 2.97 1.74 -3.57
C SER A 286 2.58 3.11 -3.02
N CYS A 287 1.45 3.69 -3.42
CA CYS A 287 0.92 4.94 -2.87
C CYS A 287 0.71 4.88 -1.35
N LEU A 288 0.50 3.68 -0.78
CA LEU A 288 0.39 3.48 0.67
C LEU A 288 1.65 3.90 1.45
N THR A 289 2.80 3.98 0.79
CA THR A 289 4.08 4.30 1.42
C THR A 289 4.90 5.36 0.70
N MET A 290 4.72 5.54 -0.62
CA MET A 290 5.52 6.46 -1.43
C MET A 290 4.65 7.28 -2.37
N ALA A 291 5.04 8.53 -2.62
CA ALA A 291 4.34 9.38 -3.58
C ALA A 291 4.43 8.81 -5.00
N PRO A 292 3.31 8.73 -5.74
CA PRO A 292 3.33 8.37 -7.15
C PRO A 292 4.01 9.46 -7.99
N LYS A 293 4.53 9.07 -9.16
CA LYS A 293 4.96 10.00 -10.19
C LYS A 293 3.75 10.36 -11.04
N PHE A 294 3.43 11.65 -11.12
CA PHE A 294 2.51 12.15 -12.13
C PHE A 294 3.34 12.86 -13.19
N ASN A 295 3.35 12.32 -14.41
CA ASN A 295 4.03 12.96 -15.53
C ASN A 295 3.27 14.24 -15.90
N ARG A 296 3.70 15.36 -15.33
CA ARG A 296 3.59 16.70 -15.91
C ARG A 296 4.58 17.60 -15.19
N HIS A 297 5.35 18.33 -15.99
CA HIS A 297 6.23 19.40 -15.55
C HIS A 297 5.53 20.25 -14.48
N SER A 298 6.26 20.52 -13.39
CA SER A 298 5.93 21.51 -12.37
C SER A 298 4.88 21.06 -11.35
N GLU A 299 5.32 20.42 -10.27
CA GLU A 299 4.73 20.69 -8.95
C GLU A 299 5.82 20.63 -7.87
N VAL A 300 6.00 21.78 -7.21
CA VAL A 300 6.91 21.97 -6.08
C VAL A 300 6.43 21.08 -4.95
N GLY A 301 7.19 20.02 -4.67
CA GLY A 301 6.82 18.98 -3.71
C GLY A 301 6.57 19.53 -2.31
N LEU A 302 5.29 19.59 -1.93
CA LEU A 302 4.87 19.55 -0.54
C LEU A 302 5.13 18.14 0.01
N GLY A 303 6.23 18.00 0.76
CA GLY A 303 6.47 16.91 1.70
C GLY A 303 6.39 15.49 1.14
N VAL A 304 7.44 15.02 0.46
CA VAL A 304 7.61 13.60 0.13
C VAL A 304 7.94 12.84 1.43
N ALA A 305 7.15 11.82 1.75
CA ALA A 305 7.39 10.96 2.91
C ALA A 305 8.77 10.30 2.83
N LYS A 306 9.50 10.31 3.95
CA LYS A 306 10.83 9.70 4.06
C LYS A 306 10.70 8.18 4.03
N VAL A 307 11.25 7.51 3.00
CA VAL A 307 11.41 6.05 2.97
C VAL A 307 12.18 5.62 4.24
N PRO A 308 11.81 4.52 4.94
CA PRO A 308 12.58 4.04 6.08
C PRO A 308 14.06 3.90 5.73
N GLU A 309 14.95 4.29 6.64
CA GLU A 309 16.41 4.30 6.37
C GLU A 309 16.95 2.90 6.03
N ASP A 310 16.34 1.86 6.61
CA ASP A 310 16.67 0.45 6.35
C ASP A 310 16.00 -0.12 5.09
N GLY A 311 15.20 0.66 4.36
CA GLY A 311 14.50 0.19 3.15
C GLY A 311 13.54 -0.98 3.41
N TYR A 312 12.80 -0.95 4.53
CA TYR A 312 11.80 -1.95 4.95
C TYR A 312 12.37 -3.32 5.34
N LEU A 313 13.69 -3.42 5.57
CA LEU A 313 14.31 -4.69 5.97
C LEU A 313 13.79 -5.19 7.32
N SER A 314 13.56 -4.30 8.30
CA SER A 314 13.02 -4.69 9.61
C SER A 314 11.60 -5.26 9.51
N GLU A 315 10.72 -4.61 8.74
CA GLU A 315 9.35 -5.10 8.49
C GLU A 315 9.37 -6.46 7.78
N LEU A 316 10.25 -6.62 6.78
CA LEU A 316 10.42 -7.89 6.07
C LEU A 316 10.93 -8.99 7.02
N TYR A 317 11.91 -8.67 7.87
CA TYR A 317 12.46 -9.61 8.85
C TYR A 317 11.39 -10.10 9.82
N GLU A 318 10.57 -9.21 10.37
CA GLU A 318 9.47 -9.57 11.27
C GLU A 318 8.45 -10.51 10.60
N GLN A 319 8.03 -10.18 9.38
CA GLN A 319 7.05 -10.98 8.64
C GLN A 319 7.57 -12.39 8.34
N ILE A 320 8.79 -12.51 7.81
CA ILE A 320 9.38 -13.83 7.48
C ILE A 320 9.72 -14.61 8.75
N SER A 321 10.22 -13.96 9.81
CA SER A 321 10.49 -14.62 11.10
C SER A 321 9.22 -15.19 11.71
N SER A 322 8.12 -14.44 11.64
CA SER A 322 6.81 -14.90 12.13
C SER A 322 6.30 -16.14 11.39
N LEU A 323 6.61 -16.27 10.10
CA LEU A 323 6.28 -17.43 9.28
C LEU A 323 7.20 -18.61 9.58
N CYS A 324 8.52 -18.39 9.58
CA CYS A 324 9.53 -19.43 9.81
C CYS A 324 9.46 -20.06 11.22
N ASN A 325 8.97 -19.32 12.20
CA ASN A 325 8.77 -19.78 13.59
C ASN A 325 7.41 -20.47 13.81
N ALA A 326 6.49 -20.40 12.83
CA ALA A 326 5.20 -21.07 12.93
C ALA A 326 5.33 -22.57 12.61
N LYS A 327 4.42 -23.39 13.15
CA LYS A 327 4.24 -24.78 12.72
C LYS A 327 3.49 -24.80 11.39
N VAL A 328 4.23 -24.62 10.31
CA VAL A 328 3.70 -24.62 8.94
C VAL A 328 3.57 -26.07 8.45
N GLN A 329 2.38 -26.46 8.01
CA GLN A 329 2.14 -27.80 7.46
C GLN A 329 2.79 -27.95 6.08
N ASP A 330 3.41 -29.10 5.82
CA ASP A 330 3.93 -29.45 4.50
C ASP A 330 2.76 -29.92 3.63
N ARG A 331 2.48 -29.17 2.56
CA ARG A 331 1.47 -29.53 1.57
C ARG A 331 1.74 -28.88 0.21
N GLU A 332 1.19 -29.49 -0.82
CA GLU A 332 1.13 -28.90 -2.15
C GLU A 332 0.26 -27.64 -2.19
N LEU A 333 0.72 -26.64 -2.94
CA LEU A 333 0.01 -25.38 -3.15
C LEU A 333 -0.90 -25.50 -4.37
N ARG A 334 -2.15 -25.06 -4.20
CA ARG A 334 -3.18 -25.06 -5.25
C ARG A 334 -3.30 -23.67 -5.87
N VAL A 335 -3.94 -23.58 -7.02
CA VAL A 335 -4.23 -22.30 -7.69
C VAL A 335 -5.03 -21.36 -6.77
N GLU A 336 -5.94 -21.92 -5.96
CA GLU A 336 -6.73 -21.19 -4.96
C GLU A 336 -5.90 -20.55 -3.84
N ASP A 337 -4.66 -21.02 -3.63
CA ASP A 337 -3.75 -20.46 -2.63
C ASP A 337 -3.03 -19.20 -3.15
N GLU A 338 -3.09 -18.94 -4.46
CA GLU A 338 -2.44 -17.80 -5.10
C GLU A 338 -3.16 -16.48 -4.82
N ALA A 339 -2.37 -15.41 -4.72
CA ALA A 339 -2.83 -14.05 -4.44
C ALA A 339 -2.31 -13.06 -5.52
N PRO A 340 -2.80 -13.14 -6.77
CA PRO A 340 -2.33 -12.29 -7.87
C PRO A 340 -2.55 -10.78 -7.64
N GLU A 341 -3.45 -10.41 -6.73
CA GLU A 341 -3.66 -9.04 -6.27
C GLU A 341 -2.51 -8.52 -5.37
N ALA A 342 -1.70 -9.40 -4.81
CA ALA A 342 -0.54 -9.08 -3.97
C ALA A 342 0.79 -9.08 -4.75
N MET A 343 0.74 -9.15 -6.07
CA MET A 343 1.92 -9.13 -6.95
C MET A 343 2.74 -7.83 -6.80
N PRO A 344 4.08 -7.90 -6.73
CA PRO A 344 4.92 -6.71 -6.71
C PRO A 344 4.83 -5.95 -8.05
N ILE A 345 4.80 -4.63 -7.98
CA ILE A 345 4.75 -3.76 -9.16
C ILE A 345 6.05 -3.87 -9.98
N PHE A 346 7.19 -3.89 -9.28
CA PHE A 346 8.52 -3.97 -9.89
C PHE A 346 9.32 -5.13 -9.32
N TRP A 347 9.96 -5.88 -10.22
CA TRP A 347 11.02 -6.85 -9.91
C TRP A 347 12.15 -6.71 -10.94
N ILE A 348 13.32 -7.27 -10.64
CA ILE A 348 14.45 -7.29 -11.56
C ILE A 348 14.26 -8.46 -12.52
N SER A 349 14.05 -8.12 -13.79
CA SER A 349 13.82 -9.10 -14.85
C SER A 349 15.12 -9.61 -15.47
N LYS A 350 16.17 -8.76 -15.50
CA LYS A 350 17.52 -9.09 -15.98
C LYS A 350 18.57 -8.34 -15.16
N TRP A 351 19.77 -8.90 -15.06
CA TRP A 351 20.90 -8.24 -14.39
C TRP A 351 22.24 -8.69 -14.99
N VAL A 352 23.26 -7.84 -14.83
CA VAL A 352 24.62 -8.08 -15.28
C VAL A 352 25.59 -7.60 -14.21
N ASP A 353 26.46 -8.51 -13.76
CA ASP A 353 27.48 -8.23 -12.76
C ASP A 353 28.80 -7.84 -13.43
N TYR A 354 29.13 -6.55 -13.37
CA TYR A 354 30.42 -5.97 -13.77
C TYR A 354 31.07 -5.23 -12.60
N SER A 355 30.85 -5.70 -11.36
CA SER A 355 31.29 -5.02 -10.15
C SER A 355 32.80 -4.90 -10.01
N ASP A 356 33.57 -5.75 -10.69
CA ASP A 356 35.04 -5.66 -10.71
C ASP A 356 35.54 -4.35 -11.30
N LYS A 357 34.74 -3.69 -12.16
CA LYS A 357 35.15 -2.47 -12.87
C LYS A 357 34.18 -1.31 -12.72
N TYR A 358 32.88 -1.55 -12.83
CA TYR A 358 31.90 -0.46 -13.00
C TYR A 358 30.75 -0.52 -11.98
N GLY A 359 30.26 -1.72 -11.68
CA GLY A 359 29.09 -1.91 -10.82
C GLY A 359 28.14 -2.96 -11.40
N ILE A 360 26.91 -2.96 -10.91
CA ILE A 360 25.87 -3.90 -11.32
C ILE A 360 24.80 -3.18 -12.15
N GLY A 361 24.54 -3.71 -13.35
CA GLY A 361 23.44 -3.28 -14.21
C GLY A 361 22.22 -4.17 -13.99
N TYR A 362 21.03 -3.58 -14.03
CA TYR A 362 19.77 -4.33 -13.91
C TYR A 362 18.70 -3.73 -14.81
N GLN A 363 17.78 -4.58 -15.26
CA GLN A 363 16.57 -4.20 -15.97
C GLN A 363 15.37 -4.64 -15.13
N LEU A 364 14.42 -3.73 -14.94
CA LEU A 364 13.17 -3.98 -14.24
C LEU A 364 12.18 -4.71 -15.17
N CYS A 365 11.08 -5.21 -14.61
CA CYS A 365 10.03 -5.89 -15.36
C CYS A 365 9.27 -4.98 -16.33
N ASP A 366 9.32 -3.67 -16.14
CA ASP A 366 8.76 -2.68 -17.05
C ASP A 366 9.71 -2.28 -18.19
N ASN A 367 10.90 -2.89 -18.26
CA ASN A 367 12.01 -2.58 -19.19
C ASN A 367 12.86 -1.35 -18.82
N SER A 368 12.53 -0.62 -17.75
CA SER A 368 13.41 0.43 -17.22
C SER A 368 14.76 -0.16 -16.80
N VAL A 369 15.84 0.58 -16.99
CA VAL A 369 17.22 0.11 -16.77
C VAL A 369 17.90 0.95 -15.70
N GLY A 370 18.55 0.28 -14.75
CA GLY A 370 19.37 0.96 -13.75
C GLY A 370 20.77 0.39 -13.62
N VAL A 371 21.64 1.19 -13.02
CA VAL A 371 23.02 0.83 -12.69
C VAL A 371 23.31 1.32 -11.28
N LEU A 372 23.80 0.42 -10.42
CA LEU A 372 24.42 0.77 -9.15
C LEU A 372 25.93 0.71 -9.33
N PHE A 373 26.58 1.87 -9.28
CA PHE A 373 28.02 2.01 -9.49
C PHE A 373 28.81 1.68 -8.23
N ASN A 374 30.08 1.31 -8.41
CA ASN A 374 30.99 1.01 -7.30
C ASN A 374 31.23 2.19 -6.35
N ASP A 375 31.03 3.43 -6.82
CA ASP A 375 31.09 4.63 -5.98
C ASP A 375 29.82 4.88 -5.15
N SER A 376 28.88 3.92 -5.16
CA SER A 376 27.56 3.95 -4.49
C SER A 376 26.54 4.92 -5.10
N SER A 377 26.87 5.60 -6.19
CA SER A 377 25.90 6.35 -6.97
C SER A 377 25.05 5.42 -7.84
N LYS A 378 23.88 5.92 -8.28
CA LYS A 378 22.90 5.13 -9.03
C LYS A 378 22.42 5.94 -10.23
N LEU A 379 22.15 5.26 -11.34
CA LEU A 379 21.40 5.80 -12.46
C LEU A 379 20.20 4.91 -12.75
N VAL A 380 19.08 5.51 -13.11
CA VAL A 380 17.91 4.82 -13.66
C VAL A 380 17.40 5.58 -14.88
N LEU A 381 17.13 4.83 -15.94
CA LEU A 381 16.52 5.28 -17.19
C LEU A 381 15.16 4.60 -17.31
N ASP A 382 14.13 5.38 -17.61
CA ASP A 382 12.77 4.88 -17.83
C ASP A 382 12.64 3.96 -19.06
N GLU A 383 11.51 3.29 -19.20
CA GLU A 383 11.21 2.40 -20.33
C GLU A 383 11.29 3.13 -21.68
N ALA A 384 10.77 4.36 -21.75
CA ALA A 384 10.79 5.18 -22.95
C ALA A 384 12.22 5.57 -23.37
N GLY A 385 13.16 5.57 -22.42
CA GLY A 385 14.55 5.91 -22.65
C GLY A 385 14.81 7.41 -22.68
N ASN A 386 13.91 8.22 -22.13
CA ASN A 386 13.92 9.67 -22.21
C ASN A 386 14.28 10.32 -20.88
N GLU A 387 13.84 9.74 -19.75
CA GLU A 387 14.02 10.31 -18.42
C GLU A 387 15.12 9.58 -17.64
N LEU A 388 16.12 10.34 -17.20
CA LEU A 388 17.25 9.85 -16.43
C LEU A 388 17.16 10.38 -14.98
N THR A 389 17.16 9.48 -14.02
CA THR A 389 17.32 9.81 -12.59
C THR A 389 18.72 9.44 -12.13
N TYR A 390 19.48 10.40 -11.63
CA TYR A 390 20.78 10.21 -11.01
C TYR A 390 20.68 10.36 -9.50
N ILE A 391 21.19 9.39 -8.76
CA ILE A 391 21.20 9.41 -7.30
C ILE A 391 22.65 9.39 -6.84
N GLU A 392 23.04 10.44 -6.14
CA GLU A 392 24.38 10.57 -5.59
C GLU A 392 24.63 9.60 -4.44
N LYS A 393 25.91 9.45 -4.04
CA LYS A 393 26.28 8.71 -2.83
C LYS A 393 25.64 9.28 -1.56
N SER A 394 25.34 10.58 -1.55
CA SER A 394 24.62 11.29 -0.50
C SER A 394 23.10 11.00 -0.48
N GLU A 395 22.62 10.15 -1.40
CA GLU A 395 21.19 9.88 -1.67
C GLU A 395 20.42 11.12 -2.15
N VAL A 396 21.12 12.16 -2.63
CA VAL A 396 20.51 13.29 -3.34
C VAL A 396 20.14 12.86 -4.75
N GLU A 397 18.88 13.10 -5.12
CA GLU A 397 18.35 12.73 -6.43
C GLU A 397 18.34 13.93 -7.38
N ASN A 398 18.76 13.70 -8.62
CA ASN A 398 18.77 14.66 -9.70
C ASN A 398 18.06 14.08 -10.92
N TYR A 399 17.31 14.90 -11.64
CA TYR A 399 16.49 14.47 -12.78
C TYR A 399 16.97 15.18 -14.06
N TYR A 400 17.12 14.41 -15.13
CA TYR A 400 17.69 14.85 -16.39
C TYR A 400 16.97 14.22 -17.58
N GLY A 401 17.05 14.85 -18.75
CA GLY A 401 16.71 14.19 -20.00
C GLY A 401 17.89 13.37 -20.51
N ILE A 402 17.64 12.31 -21.27
CA ILE A 402 18.71 11.48 -21.85
C ILE A 402 19.63 12.26 -22.80
N ASP A 403 19.15 13.39 -23.33
CA ASP A 403 19.91 14.32 -24.18
C ASP A 403 20.32 15.61 -23.45
N SER A 404 19.96 15.75 -22.17
CA SER A 404 20.20 16.96 -21.37
C SER A 404 20.60 16.60 -19.94
N PHE A 405 21.91 16.38 -19.74
CA PHE A 405 22.51 16.07 -18.45
C PHE A 405 23.92 16.70 -18.33
N PRO A 406 24.45 16.92 -17.12
CA PRO A 406 25.78 17.49 -16.92
C PRO A 406 26.90 16.65 -17.56
N PRO A 407 27.92 17.27 -18.19
CA PRO A 407 29.02 16.53 -18.84
C PRO A 407 29.74 15.53 -17.92
N THR A 408 29.75 15.80 -16.60
CA THR A 408 30.31 14.92 -15.56
C THR A 408 29.67 13.52 -15.52
N LEU A 409 28.42 13.38 -15.99
CA LEU A 409 27.70 12.09 -16.02
C LEU A 409 27.92 11.30 -17.32
N SER A 410 28.58 11.87 -18.34
CA SER A 410 28.71 11.26 -19.68
C SER A 410 29.22 9.81 -19.66
N LYS A 411 30.25 9.52 -18.86
CA LYS A 411 30.79 8.16 -18.70
C LYS A 411 29.78 7.19 -18.10
N LYS A 412 29.04 7.63 -17.07
CA LYS A 412 28.03 6.80 -16.38
C LYS A 412 26.81 6.54 -17.27
N VAL A 413 26.34 7.56 -18.00
CA VAL A 413 25.26 7.44 -18.98
C VAL A 413 25.66 6.50 -20.12
N THR A 414 26.89 6.61 -20.61
CA THR A 414 27.43 5.71 -21.63
C THR A 414 27.43 4.25 -21.15
N LEU A 415 27.89 3.99 -19.92
CA LEU A 415 27.84 2.64 -19.33
C LEU A 415 26.40 2.12 -19.19
N LEU A 416 25.46 2.98 -18.76
CA LEU A 416 24.04 2.61 -18.68
C LEU A 416 23.48 2.20 -20.06
N LYS A 417 23.82 2.93 -21.13
CA LYS A 417 23.44 2.57 -22.51
C LYS A 417 24.02 1.20 -22.91
N TYR A 418 25.26 0.91 -22.56
CA TYR A 418 25.87 -0.41 -22.80
C TYR A 418 25.18 -1.54 -22.04
N PHE A 419 24.91 -1.37 -20.74
CA PHE A 419 24.15 -2.35 -19.97
C PHE A 419 22.77 -2.61 -20.58
N ARG A 420 22.05 -1.55 -20.98
CA ARG A 420 20.74 -1.65 -21.65
C ARG A 420 20.82 -2.48 -22.93
N ALA A 421 21.74 -2.14 -23.83
CA ALA A 421 21.92 -2.85 -25.09
C ALA A 421 22.25 -4.32 -24.86
N TYR A 422 23.24 -4.60 -24.00
CA TYR A 422 23.64 -5.96 -23.68
C TYR A 422 22.50 -6.80 -23.13
N MET A 423 21.75 -6.30 -22.12
CA MET A 423 20.62 -7.02 -21.53
C MET A 423 19.48 -7.26 -22.53
N ASN A 424 19.23 -6.32 -23.44
CA ASN A 424 18.21 -6.47 -24.46
C ASN A 424 18.57 -7.53 -25.50
N GLU A 425 19.83 -7.55 -25.93
CA GLU A 425 20.31 -8.44 -26.98
C GLU A 425 20.60 -9.86 -26.49
N HIS A 426 21.05 -10.04 -25.23
CA HIS A 426 21.66 -11.29 -24.79
C HIS A 426 20.90 -12.02 -23.67
N LEU A 427 19.93 -11.37 -23.01
CA LEU A 427 19.29 -11.93 -21.81
C LEU A 427 17.78 -12.08 -21.96
N ILE A 428 17.25 -13.19 -21.44
CA ILE A 428 15.82 -13.48 -21.41
C ILE A 428 15.16 -12.80 -20.21
N LYS A 429 13.98 -12.22 -20.42
CA LYS A 429 13.22 -11.49 -19.41
C LYS A 429 12.51 -12.46 -18.45
N ALA A 430 12.83 -12.40 -17.16
CA ALA A 430 12.08 -13.15 -16.14
C ALA A 430 10.69 -12.54 -15.92
N GLY A 431 9.64 -13.37 -15.97
CA GLY A 431 8.24 -12.94 -15.85
C GLY A 431 7.68 -12.29 -17.12
N ALA A 432 8.18 -12.64 -18.31
CA ALA A 432 7.73 -12.06 -19.58
C ALA A 432 6.23 -12.21 -19.88
N HIS A 433 5.57 -13.21 -19.31
CA HIS A 433 4.13 -13.48 -19.49
C HIS A 433 3.23 -12.65 -18.55
N VAL A 434 3.80 -11.92 -17.60
CA VAL A 434 3.03 -11.11 -16.64
C VAL A 434 2.58 -9.82 -17.30
N VAL A 435 1.27 -9.58 -17.31
CA VAL A 435 0.66 -8.37 -17.88
C VAL A 435 0.79 -7.20 -16.89
N LYS A 436 1.25 -6.03 -17.38
CA LYS A 436 1.29 -4.78 -16.60
C LYS A 436 -0.15 -4.37 -16.25
N LYS A 437 -0.41 -3.94 -15.01
CA LYS A 437 -1.75 -3.45 -14.62
C LYS A 437 -1.85 -1.95 -14.88
N ASP A 438 -3.04 -1.46 -15.26
CA ASP A 438 -3.29 -0.02 -15.42
C ASP A 438 -2.97 0.75 -14.13
N GLY A 439 -2.22 1.84 -14.26
CA GLY A 439 -1.77 2.69 -13.14
C GLY A 439 -0.42 2.27 -12.51
N ASP A 440 0.17 1.13 -12.90
CA ASP A 440 1.51 0.73 -12.43
C ASP A 440 2.60 1.70 -12.95
N ASP A 441 2.35 2.37 -14.07
CA ASP A 441 3.18 3.44 -14.66
C ASP A 441 3.34 4.66 -13.75
N LEU A 442 2.39 4.90 -12.85
CA LEU A 442 2.46 5.95 -11.84
C LEU A 442 3.41 5.60 -10.68
N ALA A 443 3.83 4.34 -10.56
CA ALA A 443 4.72 3.92 -9.49
C ALA A 443 6.15 4.43 -9.74
N ARG A 444 6.77 4.99 -8.69
CA ARG A 444 8.16 5.47 -8.76
C ARG A 444 9.11 4.29 -9.04
N LEU A 445 9.92 4.42 -10.09
CA LEU A 445 10.95 3.43 -10.44
C LEU A 445 11.86 3.17 -9.22
N PRO A 446 11.93 1.92 -8.71
CA PRO A 446 12.82 1.59 -7.63
C PRO A 446 14.26 1.52 -8.12
N VAL A 447 15.19 1.82 -7.23
CA VAL A 447 16.62 1.69 -7.47
C VAL A 447 17.21 0.54 -6.65
N LEU A 448 18.23 -0.12 -7.16
CA LEU A 448 18.97 -1.12 -6.39
C LEU A 448 19.76 -0.43 -5.26
N ARG A 449 19.47 -0.78 -4.01
CA ARG A 449 20.16 -0.27 -2.81
C ARG A 449 21.33 -1.13 -2.42
N TYR A 450 21.09 -2.43 -2.27
CA TYR A 450 22.11 -3.40 -1.86
C TYR A 450 22.06 -4.61 -2.78
N TRP A 451 23.23 -5.21 -2.96
CA TRP A 451 23.34 -6.52 -3.58
C TRP A 451 24.57 -7.24 -3.04
N PHE A 452 24.52 -8.56 -3.07
CA PHE A 452 25.69 -9.41 -2.85
C PHE A 452 25.43 -10.80 -3.40
N ARG A 453 26.52 -11.55 -3.60
CA ARG A 453 26.48 -12.95 -4.00
C ARG A 453 26.84 -13.86 -2.84
N THR A 454 26.22 -15.03 -2.82
CA THR A 454 26.63 -16.17 -2.02
C THR A 454 27.10 -17.28 -2.96
N ARG A 455 27.42 -18.45 -2.41
CA ARG A 455 27.68 -19.64 -3.23
C ARG A 455 26.43 -20.16 -3.94
N SER A 456 25.24 -19.85 -3.43
CA SER A 456 23.98 -20.44 -3.88
C SER A 456 23.08 -19.47 -4.65
N ALA A 457 23.24 -18.16 -4.45
CA ALA A 457 22.34 -17.17 -5.02
C ALA A 457 22.97 -15.77 -5.14
N ILE A 458 22.33 -14.91 -5.95
CA ILE A 458 22.49 -13.46 -5.88
C ILE A 458 21.30 -12.85 -5.14
N VAL A 459 21.57 -11.89 -4.27
CA VAL A 459 20.59 -11.15 -3.46
C VAL A 459 20.56 -9.71 -3.95
N LEU A 460 19.37 -9.19 -4.24
CA LEU A 460 19.13 -7.87 -4.82
C LEU A 460 18.02 -7.16 -4.03
N HIS A 461 18.31 -6.02 -3.42
CA HIS A 461 17.35 -5.25 -2.62
C HIS A 461 17.04 -3.90 -3.26
N LEU A 462 15.77 -3.69 -3.61
CA LEU A 462 15.24 -2.49 -4.24
C LEU A 462 14.76 -1.46 -3.21
N SER A 463 14.79 -0.19 -3.59
CA SER A 463 14.41 0.93 -2.71
C SER A 463 12.94 0.98 -2.31
N ASN A 464 12.07 0.24 -3.01
CA ASN A 464 10.67 0.07 -2.63
C ASN A 464 10.46 -1.07 -1.60
N GLY A 465 11.54 -1.65 -1.06
CA GLY A 465 11.51 -2.74 -0.08
C GLY A 465 11.48 -4.14 -0.68
N THR A 466 11.38 -4.27 -2.01
CA THR A 466 11.39 -5.57 -2.67
C THR A 466 12.76 -6.21 -2.55
N LEU A 467 12.81 -7.43 -2.00
CA LEU A 467 14.00 -8.27 -1.97
C LEU A 467 13.85 -9.40 -2.97
N GLN A 468 14.78 -9.52 -3.91
CA GLN A 468 14.81 -10.58 -4.89
C GLN A 468 16.06 -11.44 -4.71
N ILE A 469 15.86 -12.75 -4.70
CA ILE A 469 16.93 -13.75 -4.63
C ILE A 469 16.80 -14.66 -5.85
N ASN A 470 17.86 -14.74 -6.65
CA ASN A 470 17.94 -15.68 -7.77
C ASN A 470 18.93 -16.78 -7.42
N PHE A 471 18.45 -18.02 -7.37
CA PHE A 471 19.26 -19.20 -7.05
C PHE A 471 19.98 -19.71 -8.30
N PHE A 472 21.22 -20.17 -8.13
CA PHE A 472 22.08 -20.57 -9.27
C PHE A 472 21.92 -22.03 -9.67
N GLU A 473 21.61 -22.92 -8.70
CA GLU A 473 21.62 -24.36 -8.91
C GLU A 473 20.41 -24.85 -9.72
N ASP A 474 19.25 -24.29 -9.43
CA ASP A 474 17.94 -24.71 -9.93
C ASP A 474 17.21 -23.57 -10.68
N HIS A 475 17.84 -22.40 -10.80
CA HIS A 475 17.30 -21.23 -11.48
C HIS A 475 15.99 -20.64 -10.91
N THR A 476 15.52 -21.12 -9.76
CA THR A 476 14.34 -20.58 -9.09
C THR A 476 14.59 -19.17 -8.56
N LYS A 477 13.52 -18.40 -8.33
CA LYS A 477 13.61 -17.02 -7.84
C LYS A 477 12.57 -16.78 -6.77
N ALA A 478 12.98 -16.12 -5.69
CA ALA A 478 12.11 -15.64 -4.64
C ALA A 478 12.12 -14.11 -4.62
N ILE A 479 10.96 -13.50 -4.87
CA ILE A 479 10.77 -12.05 -4.83
C ILE A 479 9.81 -11.76 -3.68
N VAL A 480 10.28 -11.12 -2.61
CA VAL A 480 9.48 -10.85 -1.41
C VAL A 480 9.29 -9.36 -1.23
N CYS A 481 8.04 -8.94 -1.05
CA CYS A 481 7.68 -7.53 -0.86
C CYS A 481 6.97 -7.36 0.50
N PRO A 482 7.60 -6.70 1.49
CA PRO A 482 7.03 -6.55 2.83
C PRO A 482 5.73 -5.75 2.84
N LEU A 483 5.60 -4.78 1.92
CA LEU A 483 4.41 -3.95 1.78
C LEU A 483 3.19 -4.74 1.32
N MET A 484 3.41 -5.79 0.51
CA MET A 484 2.34 -6.69 0.07
C MET A 484 2.15 -7.86 1.04
N GLY A 485 3.09 -8.07 1.97
CA GLY A 485 3.10 -9.24 2.84
C GLY A 485 3.08 -10.55 2.05
N ALA A 486 3.76 -10.59 0.90
CA ALA A 486 3.67 -11.66 -0.07
C ALA A 486 5.04 -12.04 -0.65
N ILE A 487 5.14 -13.30 -1.07
CA ILE A 487 6.24 -13.85 -1.86
C ILE A 487 5.72 -14.17 -3.25
N THR A 488 6.46 -13.74 -4.26
CA THR A 488 6.36 -14.24 -5.63
C THR A 488 7.47 -15.25 -5.85
N TYR A 489 7.10 -16.46 -6.25
CA TYR A 489 8.03 -17.55 -6.51
C TYR A 489 8.00 -17.89 -8.00
N ILE A 490 9.18 -17.90 -8.62
CA ILE A 490 9.38 -18.37 -9.99
C ILE A 490 10.08 -19.71 -9.90
N ASP A 491 9.36 -20.76 -10.28
CA ASP A 491 9.87 -22.14 -10.25
C ASP A 491 10.78 -22.46 -11.45
N GLU A 492 11.29 -23.69 -11.50
CA GLU A 492 12.16 -24.20 -12.57
C GLU A 492 11.48 -24.17 -13.95
N HIS A 493 10.16 -24.31 -13.96
CA HIS A 493 9.31 -24.24 -15.15
C HIS A 493 8.94 -22.80 -15.55
N ARG A 494 9.48 -21.79 -14.85
CA ARG A 494 9.21 -20.36 -15.04
C ARG A 494 7.76 -19.97 -14.74
N ASN A 495 7.01 -20.79 -14.01
CA ASN A 495 5.70 -20.40 -13.52
C ASN A 495 5.86 -19.30 -12.48
N PHE A 496 5.11 -18.23 -12.64
CA PHE A 496 5.17 -17.05 -11.78
C PHE A 496 3.95 -17.07 -10.86
N ARG A 497 4.16 -17.42 -9.58
CA ARG A 497 3.06 -17.57 -8.60
C ARG A 497 3.26 -16.66 -7.41
N VAL A 498 2.18 -16.07 -6.91
CA VAL A 498 2.21 -15.12 -5.79
C VAL A 498 1.44 -15.70 -4.62
N TYR A 499 2.02 -15.67 -3.43
CA TYR A 499 1.40 -16.17 -2.20
C TYR A 499 1.52 -15.16 -1.06
N LYS A 500 0.43 -14.92 -0.33
CA LYS A 500 0.47 -14.13 0.91
C LYS A 500 1.19 -14.91 2.00
N LEU A 501 2.15 -14.27 2.68
CA LEU A 501 2.89 -14.88 3.78
C LEU A 501 1.97 -15.32 4.93
N SER A 502 0.89 -14.56 5.18
CA SER A 502 -0.14 -14.94 6.17
C SER A 502 -0.89 -16.21 5.79
N HIS A 503 -1.17 -16.41 4.49
CA HIS A 503 -1.86 -17.60 4.00
C HIS A 503 -0.97 -18.84 4.10
N LEU A 504 0.31 -18.70 3.71
CA LEU A 504 1.29 -19.78 3.88
C LEU A 504 1.43 -20.18 5.35
N LYS A 505 1.38 -19.19 6.27
CA LYS A 505 1.46 -19.44 7.70
C LYS A 505 0.28 -20.27 8.24
N SER A 506 -0.95 -19.98 7.80
CA SER A 506 -2.15 -20.63 8.33
C SER A 506 -2.48 -21.95 7.64
N HIS A 507 -2.18 -22.08 6.35
CA HIS A 507 -2.60 -23.23 5.55
C HIS A 507 -1.44 -24.16 5.17
N GLY A 508 -0.18 -23.77 5.33
CA GLY A 508 0.94 -24.59 4.90
C GLY A 508 1.44 -24.29 3.49
N CYS A 509 2.62 -24.83 3.17
CA CYS A 509 3.22 -24.80 1.84
C CYS A 509 4.28 -25.88 1.68
N THR A 510 4.84 -26.00 0.48
CA THR A 510 5.84 -27.03 0.19
C THR A 510 7.12 -26.81 1.00
N LYS A 511 7.77 -27.92 1.39
CA LYS A 511 9.12 -27.91 1.99
C LYS A 511 10.11 -27.05 1.21
N GLU A 512 10.05 -27.10 -0.12
CA GLU A 512 10.92 -26.28 -0.97
C GLU A 512 10.69 -24.79 -0.73
N LEU A 513 9.45 -24.31 -0.85
CA LEU A 513 9.15 -22.89 -0.66
C LEU A 513 9.52 -22.43 0.75
N MET A 514 9.29 -23.27 1.77
CA MET A 514 9.73 -23.00 3.13
C MET A 514 11.26 -22.91 3.25
N SER A 515 12.01 -23.77 2.55
CA SER A 515 13.47 -23.71 2.49
C SER A 515 13.93 -22.37 1.90
N ARG A 516 13.32 -21.93 0.80
CA ARG A 516 13.60 -20.60 0.19
C ARG A 516 13.28 -19.47 1.16
N LEU A 517 12.15 -19.51 1.86
CA LEU A 517 11.78 -18.50 2.86
C LEU A 517 12.74 -18.44 4.04
N ARG A 518 13.25 -19.59 4.51
CA ARG A 518 14.31 -19.64 5.53
C ARG A 518 15.61 -19.02 5.00
N TYR A 519 15.97 -19.29 3.75
CA TYR A 519 17.12 -18.66 3.11
C TYR A 519 16.96 -17.14 3.01
N VAL A 520 15.77 -16.67 2.60
CA VAL A 520 15.43 -15.24 2.55
C VAL A 520 15.62 -14.62 3.94
N LYS A 521 15.11 -15.24 5.02
CA LYS A 521 15.30 -14.77 6.41
C LYS A 521 16.78 -14.53 6.72
N THR A 522 17.64 -15.50 6.44
CA THR A 522 19.08 -15.39 6.68
C THR A 522 19.72 -14.26 5.86
N MET A 523 19.29 -14.05 4.62
CA MET A 523 19.80 -12.95 3.80
C MET A 523 19.36 -11.57 4.31
N VAL A 524 18.11 -11.46 4.81
CA VAL A 524 17.61 -10.24 5.45
C VAL A 524 18.38 -9.94 6.75
N GLU A 525 18.60 -10.94 7.61
CA GLU A 525 19.42 -10.79 8.82
C GLU A 525 20.81 -10.24 8.49
N ARG A 526 21.42 -10.77 7.43
CA ARG A 526 22.74 -10.32 6.97
C ARG A 526 22.70 -8.86 6.50
N LEU A 527 21.69 -8.46 5.72
CA LEU A 527 21.51 -7.08 5.26
C LEU A 527 21.33 -6.11 6.44
N ILE A 528 20.52 -6.48 7.43
CA ILE A 528 20.29 -5.66 8.64
C ILE A 528 21.60 -5.51 9.43
N ALA A 529 22.31 -6.61 9.69
CA ALA A 529 23.58 -6.58 10.41
C ALA A 529 24.63 -5.70 9.71
N THR A 530 24.63 -5.68 8.37
CA THR A 530 25.53 -4.81 7.61
C THR A 530 25.10 -3.35 7.60
N ASN A 531 23.81 -3.03 7.71
CA ASN A 531 23.31 -1.64 7.76
C ASN A 531 23.71 -0.91 9.05
N SER A 532 24.05 -1.64 10.11
CA SER A 532 24.65 -1.08 11.32
C SER A 532 26.13 -0.67 11.14
N SER A 533 26.72 -0.94 9.96
CA SER A 533 28.09 -0.61 9.57
C SER A 533 28.09 0.16 8.23
N ARG A 534 29.09 1.01 7.98
CA ARG A 534 29.12 1.96 6.85
C ARG A 534 28.77 1.31 5.48
N PRO A 535 28.05 2.01 4.58
CA PRO A 535 27.80 1.55 3.21
C PRO A 535 29.13 1.23 2.51
N GLY A 536 29.32 -0.02 2.08
CA GLY A 536 30.55 -0.50 1.43
C GLY A 536 31.35 -1.56 2.20
N SER A 537 30.93 -1.97 3.40
CA SER A 537 31.62 -3.00 4.21
C SER A 537 31.20 -4.45 3.92
N LEU A 538 30.45 -4.72 2.85
CA LEU A 538 30.27 -6.11 2.40
C LEU A 538 31.62 -6.59 1.88
N SER A 539 32.32 -7.37 2.70
CA SER A 539 33.35 -8.27 2.21
C SER A 539 32.67 -9.21 1.22
N THR A 540 32.73 -8.87 -0.06
CA THR A 540 32.73 -9.87 -1.12
C THR A 540 33.67 -10.96 -0.65
N VAL A 541 33.16 -12.17 -0.47
CA VAL A 541 34.04 -13.34 -0.46
C VAL A 541 34.73 -13.30 -1.82
N ARG A 542 35.93 -12.71 -1.85
CA ARG A 542 36.81 -12.71 -3.01
C ARG A 542 37.26 -14.15 -3.17
N VAL A 543 36.55 -14.91 -3.98
CA VAL A 543 37.16 -16.10 -4.58
C VAL A 543 38.13 -15.56 -5.63
N ARG A 544 39.39 -15.36 -5.22
CA ARG A 544 40.49 -15.14 -6.17
C ARG A 544 40.65 -16.44 -6.95
N PHE A 545 40.35 -16.41 -8.24
CA PHE A 545 40.88 -17.42 -9.16
C PHE A 545 42.25 -16.94 -9.65
N TYR A 546 43.28 -17.75 -9.40
CA TYR A 546 44.57 -17.61 -10.05
C TYR A 546 44.43 -18.14 -11.48
N PHE A 547 44.75 -17.31 -12.47
CA PHE A 547 44.73 -17.68 -13.88
C PHE A 547 46.17 -17.75 -14.39
N GLU A 548 46.65 -18.94 -14.75
CA GLU A 548 47.93 -19.10 -15.46
C GLU A 548 47.80 -18.59 -16.90
N LYS A 549 48.75 -17.76 -17.33
CA LYS A 549 48.81 -17.23 -18.69
C LYS A 549 49.17 -18.35 -19.68
N GLY A 550 48.29 -18.59 -20.67
CA GLY A 550 48.74 -18.98 -22.02
C GLY A 550 48.40 -20.38 -22.56
N LYS A 551 47.22 -20.98 -22.27
CA LYS A 551 46.78 -22.19 -23.04
C LYS A 551 45.32 -22.08 -23.54
N PRO A 552 44.99 -22.64 -24.72
CA PRO A 552 43.65 -22.63 -25.28
C PRO A 552 42.75 -23.68 -24.60
N TRP A 553 41.47 -23.34 -24.46
CA TRP A 553 40.46 -24.03 -23.67
C TRP A 553 39.95 -25.30 -24.37
N VAL A 554 39.96 -26.43 -23.65
CA VAL A 554 39.16 -27.63 -23.96
C VAL A 554 38.50 -28.11 -22.66
N PHE A 555 37.18 -28.20 -22.64
CA PHE A 555 36.44 -28.97 -21.64
C PHE A 555 35.65 -30.08 -22.35
N LYS A 556 35.91 -31.34 -21.95
CA LYS A 556 35.22 -32.55 -22.42
C LYS A 556 33.82 -32.64 -21.80
N TYR A 557 32.82 -33.01 -22.62
CA TYR A 557 31.48 -33.42 -22.21
C TYR A 557 31.42 -34.92 -21.84
N GLY A 558 30.49 -35.28 -20.95
CA GLY A 558 29.82 -36.59 -20.88
C GLY A 558 28.31 -36.42 -21.15
N PRO A 559 27.58 -37.44 -21.66
CA PRO A 559 26.45 -37.20 -22.56
C PRO A 559 25.05 -37.27 -21.91
N SER A 560 24.14 -36.44 -22.46
CA SER A 560 22.66 -36.39 -22.36
C SER A 560 22.14 -35.10 -21.71
N SER A 561 21.10 -34.39 -22.17
CA SER A 561 20.44 -34.27 -23.46
C SER A 561 19.67 -32.93 -23.43
N HIS A 562 19.91 -32.10 -24.44
CA HIS A 562 19.05 -31.02 -24.98
C HIS A 562 18.55 -29.91 -24.01
N HIS A 563 19.36 -28.87 -23.82
CA HIS A 563 19.07 -27.46 -24.20
C HIS A 563 20.26 -26.60 -23.76
N ARG A 564 20.96 -25.99 -24.73
CA ARG A 564 22.19 -25.22 -24.51
C ARG A 564 21.86 -23.75 -24.30
N GLU A 565 21.92 -23.25 -23.06
CA GLU A 565 22.13 -21.81 -22.80
C GLU A 565 23.65 -21.56 -22.73
N GLN A 566 24.19 -20.85 -23.73
CA GLN A 566 25.61 -20.44 -23.78
C GLN A 566 25.81 -19.15 -22.98
N TYR A 567 26.63 -19.20 -21.93
CA TYR A 567 27.25 -18.02 -21.35
C TYR A 567 28.51 -17.66 -22.16
N HIS A 568 28.46 -16.60 -22.97
CA HIS A 568 29.64 -16.07 -23.65
C HIS A 568 30.29 -14.93 -22.83
N LEU A 569 31.48 -15.21 -22.30
CA LEU A 569 32.41 -14.20 -21.76
C LEU A 569 33.23 -13.63 -22.94
N ILE A 570 32.91 -12.42 -23.40
CA ILE A 570 33.67 -11.77 -24.48
C ILE A 570 34.87 -11.03 -23.88
N ARG A 571 36.08 -11.52 -24.19
CA ARG A 571 37.32 -10.77 -24.10
C ARG A 571 37.42 -9.90 -25.35
N LYS A 572 37.40 -8.57 -25.21
CA LYS A 572 37.65 -7.65 -26.33
C LYS A 572 39.09 -7.84 -26.83
N LYS A 573 39.25 -8.06 -28.15
CA LYS A 573 40.48 -7.69 -28.86
C LYS A 573 40.54 -6.17 -28.90
N GLU A 574 41.59 -5.60 -28.32
CA GLU A 574 42.10 -4.29 -28.71
C GLU A 574 43.61 -4.49 -28.92
N THR A 575 44.00 -4.52 -30.19
CA THR A 575 45.20 -3.83 -30.69
C THR A 575 45.01 -2.32 -30.51
#